data_AF-A0A3D3TMK4-F1
#
_entry.id   AF-A0A3D3TMK4-F1
#
_cell.length_a   1.000
_cell.length_b   1.000
_cell.length_c   1.000
_cell.angle_alpha   90.00
_cell.angle_beta   90.00
_cell.angle_gamma   90.00
#
_symmetry.space_group_name_H-M   'P 1'
#
loop_
_entity.id
_entity.type
_entity.pdbx_description
1 polymer ?
#
loop_
_entity_poly.entity_id
_entity_poly.type
_entity_poly.pdbx_seq_one_letter_code
_entity_poly.pdbx_strand_id
1 'polypeptide(L)'
;PVEEGDGKIHFPVRAIVPGYLLGSGSGSGDPSGGDYDIITNDRALIKKVGLDRLRIGDFVALENHNDSFGLGGYMEGSVTIGVVVHGDCIITGHGPGVTVVMADGKGIIIPEISEKSNVIDFI
;
A
#
# COMPACT_ATOMS: atom_id res chain seq x y z
N PRO A 1 -6.68 16.00 2.73
CA PRO A 1 -5.20 16.04 2.76
C PRO A 1 -4.55 15.72 1.40
N VAL A 2 -5.27 15.04 0.50
CA VAL A 2 -4.86 14.87 -0.91
C VAL A 2 -4.92 16.21 -1.64
N GLU A 3 -3.89 16.52 -2.42
CA GLU A 3 -3.80 17.75 -3.22
C GLU A 3 -3.78 17.42 -4.72
N GLU A 4 -4.42 18.27 -5.53
CA GLU A 4 -4.41 18.17 -6.99
C GLU A 4 -3.64 19.36 -7.58
N GLY A 5 -2.71 19.09 -8.48
CA GLY A 5 -1.89 20.11 -9.14
C GLY A 5 -1.19 19.54 -10.37
N ASP A 6 -1.06 20.34 -11.44
CA ASP A 6 -0.38 19.95 -12.69
C ASP A 6 -0.84 18.61 -13.30
N GLY A 7 -2.13 18.26 -13.11
CA GLY A 7 -2.71 17.00 -13.58
C GLY A 7 -2.22 15.76 -12.80
N LYS A 8 -1.68 15.96 -11.59
CA LYS A 8 -1.23 14.93 -10.64
C LYS A 8 -2.05 14.98 -9.36
N ILE A 9 -2.10 13.84 -8.68
CA ILE A 9 -2.72 13.67 -7.37
C ILE A 9 -1.61 13.37 -6.36
N HIS A 10 -1.34 14.33 -5.49
CA HIS A 10 -0.35 14.18 -4.41
C HIS A 10 -1.04 13.55 -3.20
N PHE A 11 -0.70 12.30 -2.92
CA PHE A 11 -1.37 11.50 -1.90
C PHE A 11 -0.44 11.25 -0.70
N PRO A 12 -0.75 11.78 0.50
CA PRO A 12 0.08 11.55 1.68
C PRO A 12 -0.03 10.10 2.15
N VAL A 13 1.10 9.43 2.35
CA VAL A 13 1.19 8.05 2.82
C VAL A 13 2.20 7.92 3.96
N ARG A 14 2.00 6.95 4.85
CA ARG A 14 2.93 6.67 5.95
C ARG A 14 4.23 6.02 5.44
N ALA A 15 4.12 5.18 4.43
CA ALA A 15 5.23 4.44 3.84
C ALA A 15 4.95 4.10 2.37
N ILE A 16 6.04 3.87 1.64
CA ILE A 16 6.03 3.27 0.31
C ILE A 16 6.52 1.83 0.47
N VAL A 17 5.67 0.87 0.11
CA VAL A 17 5.92 -0.56 0.19
C VAL A 17 6.49 -1.04 -1.14
N PRO A 18 7.73 -1.56 -1.17
CA PRO A 18 8.27 -2.15 -2.39
C PRO A 18 7.41 -3.31 -2.89
N GLY A 19 7.09 -3.32 -4.19
CA GLY A 19 6.15 -4.28 -4.77
C GLY A 19 6.53 -5.76 -4.62
N TYR A 20 7.81 -6.08 -4.42
CA TYR A 20 8.30 -7.45 -4.16
C TYR A 20 8.00 -7.94 -2.73
N LEU A 21 7.43 -7.09 -1.88
CA LEU A 21 7.01 -7.44 -0.53
C LEU A 21 5.53 -7.83 -0.44
N LEU A 22 4.81 -7.87 -1.56
CA LEU A 22 3.38 -8.19 -1.57
C LEU A 22 3.15 -9.66 -1.89
N GLY A 23 2.20 -10.29 -1.19
CA GLY A 23 1.99 -11.74 -1.29
C GLY A 23 0.53 -12.15 -1.14
N SER A 24 0.18 -12.83 -0.04
CA SER A 24 -1.16 -13.43 0.15
C SER A 24 -2.27 -12.42 -0.15
N GLY A 25 -3.29 -12.86 -0.89
CA GLY A 25 -4.32 -12.00 -1.50
C GLY A 25 -4.08 -11.70 -2.99
N SER A 26 -2.83 -11.75 -3.46
CA SER A 26 -2.49 -11.59 -4.88
C SER A 26 -3.18 -12.67 -5.75
N GLY A 27 -3.75 -12.25 -6.87
CA GLY A 27 -4.54 -13.09 -7.76
C GLY A 27 -6.05 -13.08 -7.47
N SER A 28 -6.51 -12.37 -6.43
CA SER A 28 -7.94 -12.08 -6.26
C SER A 28 -8.47 -11.30 -7.48
N GLY A 29 -9.60 -11.75 -8.03
CA GLY A 29 -10.27 -11.11 -9.16
C GLY A 29 -11.17 -9.93 -8.77
N ASP A 30 -11.33 -9.65 -7.48
CA ASP A 30 -12.07 -8.50 -6.98
C ASP A 30 -11.16 -7.70 -6.04
N PRO A 31 -10.65 -6.52 -6.45
CA PRO A 31 -9.79 -5.69 -5.65
C PRO A 31 -10.52 -4.99 -4.49
N SER A 32 -11.86 -4.99 -4.51
CA SER A 32 -12.69 -4.46 -3.43
C SER A 32 -13.16 -5.54 -2.44
N GLY A 33 -12.95 -6.81 -2.77
CA GLY A 33 -13.44 -7.96 -2.00
C GLY A 33 -12.54 -8.39 -0.82
N GLY A 34 -11.37 -7.76 -0.65
CA GLY A 34 -10.43 -8.12 0.40
C GLY A 34 -9.18 -7.24 0.45
N ASP A 35 -8.15 -7.74 1.10
CA ASP A 35 -6.84 -7.15 1.24
C ASP A 35 -5.74 -8.09 0.71
N TYR A 36 -4.51 -7.57 0.70
CA TYR A 36 -3.33 -8.38 0.44
C TYR A 36 -2.13 -7.94 1.27
N ASP A 37 -1.27 -8.91 1.57
CA ASP A 37 -0.35 -8.83 2.69
C ASP A 37 1.02 -8.29 2.29
N ILE A 38 1.65 -7.57 3.23
CA ILE A 38 3.08 -7.24 3.20
C ILE A 38 3.86 -8.39 3.89
N ILE A 39 4.58 -9.21 3.14
CA ILE A 39 4.96 -10.58 3.53
C ILE A 39 6.41 -10.78 4.00
N THR A 40 7.09 -9.73 4.45
CA THR A 40 8.52 -9.81 4.76
C THR A 40 8.84 -10.04 6.23
N ASN A 41 9.80 -10.92 6.48
CA ASN A 41 10.41 -11.15 7.79
C ASN A 41 11.80 -10.47 7.92
N ASP A 42 12.27 -9.80 6.87
CA ASP A 42 13.56 -9.09 6.89
C ASP A 42 13.45 -7.82 7.72
N ARG A 43 13.78 -7.92 9.02
CA ARG A 43 13.73 -6.81 9.97
C ARG A 43 14.62 -5.63 9.56
N ALA A 44 15.74 -5.88 8.86
CA ALA A 44 16.61 -4.81 8.40
C ALA A 44 15.97 -4.03 7.25
N LEU A 45 15.35 -4.73 6.30
CA LEU A 45 14.60 -4.11 5.22
C LEU A 45 13.37 -3.37 5.75
N ILE A 46 12.58 -3.99 6.63
CA ILE A 46 11.40 -3.38 7.27
C ILE A 46 11.76 -2.02 7.87
N LYS A 47 12.86 -1.96 8.63
CA LYS A 47 13.35 -0.70 9.21
C LYS A 47 13.85 0.28 8.14
N LYS A 48 14.58 -0.21 7.13
CA LYS A 48 15.12 0.61 6.03
C LYS A 48 14.01 1.32 5.24
N VAL A 49 12.88 0.65 5.01
CA VAL A 49 11.74 1.21 4.27
C VAL A 49 10.65 1.80 5.18
N GLY A 50 10.90 1.85 6.49
CA GLY A 50 10.00 2.49 7.47
C GLY A 50 8.67 1.77 7.66
N LEU A 51 8.64 0.45 7.51
CA LEU A 51 7.46 -0.38 7.76
C LEU A 51 7.31 -0.78 9.24
N ASP A 52 8.36 -0.66 10.04
CA ASP A 52 8.38 -0.93 11.49
C ASP A 52 7.50 0.04 12.31
N ARG A 53 7.07 1.14 11.70
CA ARG A 53 6.24 2.19 12.29
C ARG A 53 4.81 2.22 11.75
N LEU A 54 4.42 1.22 10.94
CA LEU A 54 3.05 1.11 10.42
C LEU A 54 2.06 0.83 11.55
N ARG A 55 0.86 1.37 11.38
CA ARG A 55 -0.29 1.22 12.25
C ARG A 55 -1.49 0.84 11.41
N ILE A 56 -2.43 0.12 12.03
CA ILE A 56 -3.75 -0.10 11.44
C ILE A 56 -4.38 1.28 11.16
N GLY A 57 -4.94 1.44 9.96
CA GLY A 57 -5.49 2.68 9.44
C GLY A 57 -4.49 3.56 8.68
N ASP A 58 -3.20 3.25 8.67
CA ASP A 58 -2.23 4.03 7.90
C ASP A 58 -2.48 3.88 6.39
N PHE A 59 -2.42 4.99 5.65
CA PHE A 59 -2.35 4.93 4.20
C PHE A 59 -0.94 4.56 3.75
N VAL A 60 -0.83 3.68 2.77
CA VAL A 60 0.44 3.24 2.18
C VAL A 60 0.37 3.27 0.66
N ALA A 61 1.52 3.46 0.01
CA ALA A 61 1.66 3.30 -1.43
C ALA A 61 2.35 1.98 -1.75
N LEU A 62 1.83 1.25 -2.72
CA LEU A 62 2.29 -0.06 -3.15
C LEU A 62 2.98 0.13 -4.51
N GLU A 63 4.31 0.07 -4.51
CA GLU A 63 5.12 0.34 -5.70
C GLU A 63 4.94 -0.75 -6.74
N ASN A 64 4.77 -0.34 -8.00
CA ASN A 64 4.69 -1.21 -9.18
C ASN A 64 3.54 -2.22 -9.14
N HIS A 65 2.44 -1.91 -8.43
CA HIS A 65 1.20 -2.68 -8.48
C HIS A 65 0.08 -1.81 -9.05
N ASN A 66 -0.73 -2.39 -9.93
CA ASN A 66 -1.90 -1.78 -10.53
C ASN A 66 -3.10 -2.67 -10.25
N ASP A 67 -3.83 -2.31 -9.20
CA ASP A 67 -4.95 -3.11 -8.71
C ASP A 67 -6.31 -2.66 -9.27
N SER A 68 -6.32 -2.13 -10.50
CA SER A 68 -7.55 -1.63 -11.16
C SER A 68 -8.60 -2.71 -11.41
N PHE A 69 -8.20 -3.99 -11.49
CA PHE A 69 -9.09 -5.11 -11.85
C PHE A 69 -9.01 -6.30 -10.90
N GLY A 70 -7.93 -6.43 -10.13
CA GLY A 70 -7.65 -7.54 -9.22
C GLY A 70 -6.39 -7.22 -8.42
N LEU A 71 -6.10 -7.99 -7.38
CA LEU A 71 -4.98 -7.71 -6.48
C LEU A 71 -3.68 -8.34 -6.98
N GLY A 72 -2.58 -7.61 -6.81
CA GLY A 72 -1.23 -8.12 -7.10
C GLY A 72 -0.78 -7.92 -8.54
N GLY A 73 -1.41 -7.01 -9.28
CA GLY A 73 -1.14 -6.77 -10.70
C GLY A 73 0.17 -6.00 -10.92
N TYR A 74 1.32 -6.69 -10.93
CA TYR A 74 2.62 -6.02 -11.11
C TYR A 74 2.69 -5.26 -12.46
N MET A 75 2.99 -3.97 -12.38
CA MET A 75 3.20 -3.08 -13.53
C MET A 75 4.24 -2.03 -13.14
N GLU A 76 5.41 -2.07 -13.76
CA GLU A 76 6.47 -1.12 -13.44
C GLU A 76 6.02 0.34 -13.66
N GLY A 77 6.28 1.18 -12.65
CA GLY A 77 5.86 2.59 -12.62
C GLY A 77 4.42 2.85 -12.19
N SER A 78 3.61 1.82 -11.93
CA SER A 78 2.29 2.00 -11.35
C SER A 78 2.35 2.17 -9.83
N VAL A 79 1.28 2.74 -9.27
CA VAL A 79 1.11 2.89 -7.83
C VAL A 79 -0.32 2.51 -7.46
N THR A 80 -0.46 1.69 -6.43
CA THR A 80 -1.72 1.51 -5.72
C THR A 80 -1.62 2.19 -4.35
N ILE A 81 -2.65 2.93 -3.94
CA ILE A 81 -2.83 3.41 -2.58
C ILE A 81 -3.75 2.44 -1.84
N GLY A 82 -3.37 2.08 -0.62
CA GLY A 82 -4.17 1.25 0.26
C GLY A 82 -4.13 1.70 1.72
N VAL A 83 -4.94 1.05 2.54
CA VAL A 83 -5.02 1.25 3.99
C VAL A 83 -4.63 -0.04 4.69
N VAL A 84 -3.77 0.06 5.71
CA VAL A 84 -3.42 -1.10 6.55
C VAL A 84 -4.64 -1.49 7.40
N VAL A 85 -5.13 -2.73 7.26
CA VAL A 85 -6.38 -3.18 7.91
C VAL A 85 -6.17 -4.22 9.01
N HIS A 86 -5.03 -4.92 9.02
CA HIS A 86 -4.66 -5.80 10.12
C HIS A 86 -3.14 -5.84 10.38
N GLY A 87 -2.77 -6.45 11.51
CA GLY A 87 -1.38 -6.51 11.98
C GLY A 87 -0.55 -7.65 11.37
N ASP A 88 0.68 -7.77 11.86
CA ASP A 88 1.69 -8.76 11.45
C ASP A 88 1.21 -10.22 11.65
N CYS A 89 1.75 -11.13 10.85
CA CYS A 89 1.36 -12.54 10.84
C CYS A 89 2.60 -13.45 10.81
N ILE A 90 2.57 -14.54 11.57
CA ILE A 90 3.69 -15.50 11.65
C ILE A 90 3.69 -16.52 10.49
N ILE A 91 2.62 -16.57 9.69
CA ILE A 91 2.48 -17.53 8.60
C ILE A 91 3.28 -17.04 7.40
N THR A 92 4.13 -17.89 6.81
CA THR A 92 4.91 -17.55 5.62
C THR A 92 4.00 -17.09 4.49
N GLY A 93 4.35 -15.95 3.88
CA GLY A 93 3.53 -15.35 2.82
C GLY A 93 2.39 -14.48 3.36
N HIS A 94 2.34 -14.22 4.67
CA HIS A 94 1.40 -13.28 5.29
C HIS A 94 2.13 -12.18 6.08
N GLY A 95 1.38 -11.15 6.46
CA GLY A 95 1.85 -10.04 7.29
C GLY A 95 0.75 -8.99 7.45
N PRO A 96 1.08 -7.69 7.63
CA PRO A 96 0.07 -6.64 7.66
C PRO A 96 -0.72 -6.58 6.34
N GLY A 97 -2.04 -6.68 6.42
CA GLY A 97 -2.94 -6.64 5.27
C GLY A 97 -3.25 -5.22 4.83
N VAL A 98 -3.34 -5.01 3.52
CA VAL A 98 -3.63 -3.71 2.89
C VAL A 98 -4.86 -3.81 1.99
N THR A 99 -5.91 -3.05 2.30
CA THR A 99 -7.08 -2.89 1.42
C THR A 99 -6.84 -1.75 0.45
N VAL A 100 -7.08 -2.00 -0.84
CA VAL A 100 -6.90 -1.02 -1.92
C VAL A 100 -7.99 0.06 -1.85
N VAL A 101 -7.60 1.32 -2.05
CA VAL A 101 -8.53 2.46 -2.15
C VAL A 101 -8.40 3.22 -3.48
N MET A 102 -7.25 3.17 -4.13
CA MET A 102 -7.01 3.83 -5.41
C MET A 102 -5.89 3.14 -6.18
N ALA A 103 -6.03 2.94 -7.48
CA ALA A 103 -4.99 2.37 -8.33
C ALA A 103 -4.69 3.27 -9.53
N ASP A 104 -3.42 3.35 -9.90
CA ASP A 104 -2.96 4.17 -11.01
C ASP A 104 -1.85 3.47 -11.82
N GLY A 105 -2.17 3.13 -13.06
CA GLY A 105 -1.22 2.61 -14.06
C GLY A 105 -0.64 3.67 -14.99
N LYS A 106 -0.92 4.96 -14.77
CA LYS A 106 -0.55 6.07 -15.67
C LYS A 106 0.40 7.10 -15.03
N GLY A 107 0.80 6.90 -13.78
CA GLY A 107 1.69 7.80 -13.05
C GLY A 107 1.07 9.16 -12.73
N ILE A 108 -0.25 9.21 -12.55
CA ILE A 108 -1.03 10.36 -12.07
C ILE A 108 -0.87 10.52 -10.55
N ILE A 109 -0.82 9.42 -9.80
CA ILE A 109 -0.69 9.45 -8.33
C ILE A 109 0.78 9.59 -7.95
N ILE A 110 1.07 10.61 -7.14
CA ILE A 110 2.38 10.87 -6.57
C ILE A 110 2.28 10.65 -5.05
N PRO A 111 2.77 9.51 -4.52
CA PRO A 111 2.76 9.27 -3.09
C PRO A 111 3.80 10.13 -2.37
N GLU A 112 3.40 10.76 -1.27
CA GLU A 112 4.25 11.64 -0.46
C GLU A 112 4.34 11.15 0.97
N ILE A 113 5.54 10.89 1.48
CA ILE A 113 5.70 10.39 2.84
C ILE A 113 5.29 11.48 3.85
N SER A 114 4.33 11.16 4.71
CA SER A 114 3.81 12.05 5.75
C SER A 114 3.67 11.32 7.09
N GLU A 115 3.98 12.02 8.18
CA GLU A 115 3.76 11.49 9.52
C GLU A 115 2.27 11.47 9.91
N LYS A 116 1.43 12.24 9.21
CA LYS A 116 -0.01 12.38 9.47
C LYS A 116 -0.79 11.82 8.29
N SER A 117 -0.88 10.49 8.22
CA SER A 117 -1.69 9.81 7.21
C SER A 117 -2.27 8.51 7.76
N ASN A 118 -3.22 8.66 8.67
CA ASN A 118 -4.01 7.55 9.22
C ASN A 118 -5.50 7.89 9.18
N VAL A 119 -6.36 6.91 8.90
CA VAL A 119 -7.81 7.07 8.88
C VAL A 119 -8.37 7.66 10.18
N ILE A 120 -7.76 7.34 11.34
CA ILE A 120 -8.19 7.86 12.65
C ILE A 120 -8.15 9.38 12.74
N ASP A 121 -7.33 10.05 11.92
CA ASP A 121 -7.23 11.51 11.91
C ASP A 121 -8.47 12.19 11.31
N PHE A 122 -9.41 11.41 10.75
CA PHE A 122 -10.59 11.89 10.02
C PHE A 122 -11.93 11.38 10.55
N ILE A 123 -11.94 10.59 11.64
CA ILE A 123 -13.16 9.99 12.20
C ILE A 123 -13.36 10.34 13.68
#